data_AF-A0A382GS92-F1
#
_entry.id   AF-A0A382GS92-F1
#
_cell.length_a   1.000
_cell.length_b   1.000
_cell.length_c   1.000
_cell.angle_alpha   90.00
_cell.angle_beta   90.00
_cell.angle_gamma   90.00
#
_symmetry.space_group_name_H-M   'P 1'
#
loop_
_entity.id
_entity.type
_entity.pdbx_description
1 polymer ?
#
loop_
_entity_poly.entity_id
_entity_poly.type
_entity_poly.pdbx_seq_one_letter_code
_entity_poly.pdbx_strand_id
1 'polypeptide(L)'
;MDLNAKTILNHKVVTVVNLIWAIFHIWIAIEIEEDYGFLAIVIVFVLIFIGTYMISENIARYVFLVIGLLYLFPLVEGVIPTLTSSDSSMFDIVGSLIWLVVIAWTLMAGTVQWTGLGKSESEASE
;
A
#
# COMPACT_ATOMS: atom_id res chain seq x y z
N MET A 1 -22.18 -7.59 -0.33
CA MET A 1 -21.12 -7.14 -1.25
C MET A 1 -20.21 -8.33 -1.44
N ASP A 2 -20.07 -8.83 -2.67
CA ASP A 2 -19.35 -10.08 -2.93
C ASP A 2 -17.84 -9.79 -2.94
N LEU A 3 -17.15 -10.22 -1.88
CA LEU A 3 -15.71 -9.97 -1.66
C LEU A 3 -14.87 -10.98 -2.44
N ASN A 4 -15.03 -11.02 -3.76
CA ASN A 4 -14.18 -11.85 -4.62
C ASN A 4 -12.82 -11.16 -4.87
N ALA A 5 -11.84 -11.94 -5.31
CA ALA A 5 -10.48 -11.44 -5.57
C ALA A 5 -10.45 -10.29 -6.59
N LYS A 6 -11.35 -10.28 -7.58
CA LYS A 6 -11.48 -9.20 -8.58
C LYS A 6 -11.89 -7.87 -7.93
N THR A 7 -12.81 -7.91 -6.98
CA THR A 7 -13.24 -6.73 -6.21
C THR A 7 -12.13 -6.23 -5.28
N ILE A 8 -11.45 -7.15 -4.58
CA ILE A 8 -10.39 -6.80 -3.62
C ILE A 8 -9.15 -6.22 -4.34
N LEU A 9 -8.80 -6.75 -5.51
CA LEU A 9 -7.63 -6.31 -6.29
C LEU A 9 -7.98 -5.22 -7.33
N ASN A 10 -9.18 -4.64 -7.26
CA ASN A 10 -9.56 -3.53 -8.10
C ASN A 10 -8.66 -2.31 -7.83
N HIS A 11 -8.11 -1.71 -8.87
CA HIS A 11 -7.14 -0.62 -8.73
C HIS A 11 -7.69 0.57 -7.92
N LYS A 12 -8.99 0.88 -8.04
CA LYS A 12 -9.60 1.98 -7.27
C LYS A 12 -9.65 1.68 -5.79
N VAL A 13 -9.99 0.44 -5.41
CA VAL A 13 -10.04 -0.01 -4.01
C VAL A 13 -8.64 0.07 -3.40
N VAL A 14 -7.65 -0.51 -4.07
CA VAL A 14 -6.26 -0.54 -3.60
C VAL A 14 -5.68 0.87 -3.49
N THR A 15 -6.03 1.74 -4.44
CA THR A 15 -5.63 3.16 -4.40
C THR A 15 -6.23 3.86 -3.19
N VAL A 16 -7.53 3.68 -2.92
CA VAL A 16 -8.19 4.33 -1.78
C VAL A 16 -7.58 3.88 -0.45
N VAL A 17 -7.29 2.58 -0.31
CA VAL A 17 -6.64 2.06 0.90
C VAL A 17 -5.25 2.67 1.08
N ASN A 18 -4.45 2.72 0.02
CA ASN A 18 -3.13 3.35 0.06
C ASN A 18 -3.20 4.86 0.34
N LEU A 19 -4.20 5.55 -0.22
CA LEU A 19 -4.42 6.97 0.01
C LEU A 19 -4.79 7.24 1.48
N ILE A 20 -5.73 6.46 2.05
CA ILE A 20 -6.09 6.55 3.47
C ILE A 20 -4.86 6.30 4.34
N TRP A 21 -4.05 5.29 3.99
CA TRP A 21 -2.84 4.97 4.72
C TRP A 21 -1.79 6.10 4.65
N ALA A 22 -1.59 6.70 3.48
CA ALA A 22 -0.70 7.85 3.31
C ALA A 22 -1.20 9.08 4.09
N ILE A 23 -2.51 9.36 4.07
CA ILE A 23 -3.11 10.45 4.86
C ILE A 23 -2.88 10.24 6.36
N PHE A 24 -2.99 9.00 6.84
CA PHE A 24 -2.68 8.70 8.24
C PHE A 24 -1.21 9.02 8.58
N HIS A 25 -0.27 8.79 7.67
CA HIS A 25 1.14 9.14 7.86
C HIS A 25 1.40 10.65 7.86
N ILE A 26 0.52 11.48 7.30
CA ILE A 26 0.63 12.94 7.44
C ILE A 26 0.54 13.34 8.90
N TRP A 27 -0.43 12.77 9.63
CA TRP A 27 -0.57 13.05 11.06
C TRP A 27 0.67 12.62 11.85
N ILE A 28 1.20 11.42 11.57
CA ILE A 28 2.44 10.95 12.19
C ILE A 28 3.59 11.91 11.89
N ALA A 29 3.78 12.29 10.63
CA ALA A 29 4.86 13.17 10.21
C ALA A 29 4.82 14.53 10.92
N ILE A 30 3.63 15.11 11.08
CA ILE A 30 3.44 16.37 11.81
C ILE A 30 3.81 16.23 13.30
N GLU A 31 3.55 15.06 13.90
CA GLU A 31 3.78 14.84 15.33
C GLU A 31 5.26 14.57 15.65
N ILE A 32 5.98 13.88 14.76
CA ILE A 32 7.31 13.33 15.08
C ILE A 32 8.49 14.07 14.44
N GLU A 33 8.26 14.89 13.42
CA GLU A 33 9.32 15.47 12.60
C GLU A 33 9.29 17.02 12.63
N GLU A 34 10.44 17.62 12.96
CA GLU A 34 10.60 19.08 12.99
C GLU A 34 11.02 19.67 11.62
N ASP A 35 11.69 18.91 10.76
CA ASP A 35 12.29 19.40 9.50
C ASP A 35 11.43 19.15 8.24
N TYR A 36 10.25 18.52 8.41
CA TYR A 36 9.23 18.24 7.39
C TYR A 36 9.69 17.38 6.19
N GLY A 37 10.85 16.72 6.26
CA GLY A 37 11.36 15.87 5.17
C GLY A 37 10.45 14.67 4.87
N PHE A 38 10.09 13.90 5.89
CA PHE A 38 9.14 12.80 5.86
C PHE A 38 7.75 13.29 5.46
N LEU A 39 7.30 14.45 5.97
CA LEU A 39 6.03 15.03 5.53
C LEU A 39 5.99 15.27 4.02
N ALA A 40 7.06 15.82 3.44
CA ALA A 40 7.16 16.05 1.99
C ALA A 40 7.07 14.74 1.20
N ILE A 41 7.74 13.68 1.66
CA ILE A 41 7.65 12.35 1.07
C ILE A 41 6.20 11.85 1.09
N VAL A 42 5.54 11.91 2.25
CA VAL A 42 4.15 11.44 2.39
C VAL A 42 3.19 12.20 1.46
N ILE A 43 3.37 13.52 1.31
CA ILE A 43 2.58 14.34 0.37
C ILE A 43 2.78 13.86 -1.08
N VAL A 44 4.00 13.52 -1.48
CA VAL A 44 4.27 12.95 -2.81
C VAL A 44 3.51 11.64 -3.01
N PHE A 45 3.49 10.75 -2.02
CA PHE A 45 2.70 9.52 -2.09
C PHE A 45 1.20 9.80 -2.20
N VAL A 46 0.66 10.76 -1.45
CA VAL A 46 -0.75 11.18 -1.57
C VAL A 46 -1.07 11.65 -2.99
N LEU A 47 -0.24 12.50 -3.57
CA LEU A 47 -0.41 12.98 -4.95
C LEU A 47 -0.34 11.85 -5.97
N ILE A 48 0.60 10.90 -5.79
CA ILE A 48 0.70 9.71 -6.62
C ILE A 48 -0.59 8.90 -6.54
N PHE A 49 -1.15 8.66 -5.36
CA PHE A 49 -2.39 7.88 -5.23
C PHE A 49 -3.61 8.61 -5.79
N ILE A 50 -3.71 9.92 -5.64
CA ILE A 50 -4.75 10.72 -6.30
C ILE A 50 -4.64 10.54 -7.83
N GLY A 51 -3.44 10.69 -8.39
CA GLY A 51 -3.20 10.45 -9.81
C GLY A 51 -3.53 9.01 -10.23
N THR A 52 -3.13 8.04 -9.41
CA THR A 52 -3.37 6.60 -9.65
C THR A 52 -4.85 6.25 -9.72
N TYR A 53 -5.68 6.96 -8.94
CA TYR A 53 -7.13 6.78 -8.96
C TYR A 53 -7.77 7.23 -10.29
N MET A 54 -7.16 8.19 -10.97
CA MET A 54 -7.70 8.85 -12.16
C MET A 54 -7.24 8.21 -13.48
N ILE A 55 -6.23 7.34 -13.45
CA ILE A 55 -5.64 6.72 -14.63
C ILE A 55 -6.22 5.33 -14.92
N SER A 56 -5.88 4.78 -16.08
CA SER A 56 -6.29 3.42 -16.47
C SER A 56 -5.66 2.36 -15.55
N GLU A 57 -6.39 1.26 -15.38
CA GLU A 57 -5.98 0.13 -14.54
C GLU A 57 -4.60 -0.42 -14.90
N ASN A 58 -4.30 -0.58 -16.19
CA ASN A 58 -3.00 -1.12 -16.64
C ASN A 58 -1.83 -0.27 -16.13
N ILE A 59 -1.95 1.06 -16.20
CA ILE A 59 -0.91 1.97 -15.71
C ILE A 59 -0.87 1.96 -14.18
N ALA A 60 -2.03 1.98 -13.52
CA ALA A 60 -2.12 1.93 -12.06
C ALA A 60 -1.42 0.70 -11.47
N ARG A 61 -1.48 -0.45 -12.15
CA ARG A 61 -0.78 -1.67 -11.73
C ARG A 61 0.74 -1.49 -11.69
N TYR A 62 1.33 -0.81 -12.67
CA TYR A 62 2.76 -0.50 -12.63
C TYR A 62 3.11 0.45 -11.49
N VAL A 63 2.24 1.44 -11.22
CA VAL A 63 2.43 2.32 -10.05
C VAL A 63 2.42 1.52 -8.75
N PHE A 64 1.45 0.62 -8.56
CA PHE A 64 1.41 -0.24 -7.36
C PHE A 64 2.65 -1.13 -7.24
N LEU A 65 3.20 -1.64 -8.35
CA LEU A 65 4.42 -2.42 -8.31
C LEU A 65 5.59 -1.58 -7.79
N VAL A 66 5.79 -0.37 -8.32
CA VAL A 66 6.85 0.54 -7.88
C VAL A 66 6.67 0.92 -6.41
N ILE A 67 5.46 1.31 -6.02
CA ILE A 67 5.12 1.69 -4.64
C ILE A 67 5.31 0.52 -3.68
N GLY A 68 4.83 -0.67 -4.03
CA GLY A 68 4.96 -1.86 -3.20
C GLY A 68 6.43 -2.24 -2.99
N LEU A 69 7.29 -2.05 -3.99
CA LEU A 69 8.74 -2.23 -3.85
C LEU A 69 9.36 -1.16 -2.94
N LEU A 70 8.93 0.11 -3.06
CA LEU A 70 9.39 1.18 -2.17
C LEU A 70 9.00 0.92 -0.72
N TYR A 71 7.83 0.31 -0.47
CA TYR A 71 7.41 -0.07 0.88
C TYR A 71 8.25 -1.20 1.51
N LEU A 72 9.12 -1.88 0.75
CA LEU A 72 10.08 -2.81 1.35
C LEU A 72 11.13 -2.09 2.21
N PHE A 73 11.34 -0.79 2.00
CA PHE A 73 12.22 0.01 2.85
C PHE A 73 11.67 0.16 4.29
N PRO A 74 10.47 0.74 4.52
CA PRO A 74 9.91 0.79 5.87
C PRO A 74 9.61 -0.59 6.45
N LEU A 75 9.42 -1.62 5.61
CA LEU A 75 9.31 -3.01 6.09
C LEU A 75 10.56 -3.44 6.87
N VAL A 76 11.74 -3.22 6.30
CA VAL A 76 13.02 -3.67 6.88
C VAL A 76 13.49 -2.73 7.98
N GLU A 77 13.35 -1.42 7.80
CA GLU A 77 13.88 -0.42 8.74
C GLU A 77 12.94 -0.16 9.93
N GLY A 78 11.63 -0.39 9.79
CA GLY A 78 10.64 -0.05 10.81
C GLY A 78 9.78 -1.22 11.27
N VAL A 79 9.08 -1.87 10.34
CA VAL A 79 8.04 -2.88 10.65
C VAL A 79 8.65 -4.13 11.29
N ILE A 80 9.67 -4.73 10.69
CA ILE A 80 10.31 -5.94 11.22
C ILE A 80 10.92 -5.66 12.60
N PRO A 81 11.76 -4.62 12.78
CA PRO A 81 12.30 -4.28 14.10
C PRO A 81 11.20 -4.12 15.16
N THR A 82 10.12 -3.40 14.85
CA THR A 82 9.00 -3.19 15.78
C THR A 82 8.30 -4.50 16.17
N LEU A 83 8.08 -5.41 15.21
CA LEU A 83 7.42 -6.69 15.50
C LEU A 83 8.32 -7.69 16.23
N THR A 84 9.63 -7.53 16.13
CA THR A 84 10.61 -8.41 16.82
C THR A 84 11.06 -7.88 18.18
N SER A 85 10.77 -6.60 18.47
CA SER A 85 11.08 -5.97 19.75
C SER A 85 10.10 -6.40 20.84
N SER A 86 10.63 -6.73 22.03
CA SER A 86 9.81 -7.00 23.22
C SER A 86 9.22 -5.74 23.85
N ASP A 87 9.78 -4.57 23.52
CA ASP A 87 9.53 -3.31 24.22
C ASP A 87 8.63 -2.35 23.41
N SER A 88 8.19 -2.78 22.23
CA SER A 88 7.33 -1.99 21.37
C SER A 88 5.93 -1.80 21.97
N SER A 89 5.39 -0.59 21.82
CA SER A 89 4.05 -0.31 22.31
C SER A 89 2.99 -1.08 21.49
N MET A 90 1.82 -1.30 22.09
CA MET A 90 0.71 -1.94 21.37
C MET A 90 0.31 -1.16 20.11
N PHE A 91 0.41 0.17 20.14
CA PHE A 91 0.09 1.02 19.01
C PHE A 91 1.07 0.78 17.84
N ASP A 92 2.37 0.70 18.14
CA ASP A 92 3.42 0.47 17.13
C ASP A 92 3.30 -0.92 16.50
N ILE A 93 2.95 -1.92 17.31
CA ILE A 93 2.69 -3.29 16.84
C ILE A 93 1.50 -3.30 15.88
N VAL A 94 0.38 -2.67 16.25
CA VAL A 94 -0.81 -2.59 15.38
C VAL A 94 -0.50 -1.86 14.08
N GLY A 95 0.21 -0.73 14.14
CA GLY A 95 0.65 0.01 12.96
C GLY A 95 1.52 -0.85 12.02
N SER A 96 2.44 -1.62 12.60
CA SER A 96 3.30 -2.56 11.87
C SER A 96 2.52 -3.69 11.20
N LEU A 97 1.49 -4.22 11.84
CA LEU A 97 0.61 -5.21 11.23
C LEU A 97 -0.20 -4.64 10.05
N ILE A 98 -0.68 -3.40 10.16
CA ILE A 98 -1.37 -2.72 9.04
C ILE A 98 -0.41 -2.52 7.87
N TRP A 99 0.84 -2.12 8.14
CA TRP A 99 1.89 -2.04 7.13
C TRP A 99 2.05 -3.34 6.36
N LEU A 100 2.12 -4.50 7.03
CA LEU A 100 2.23 -5.80 6.36
C LEU A 100 1.06 -6.06 5.40
N VAL A 101 -0.16 -5.73 5.82
CA VAL A 101 -1.37 -5.87 4.98
C VAL A 101 -1.30 -4.95 3.77
N VAL A 102 -0.97 -3.67 3.97
CA VAL A 102 -0.88 -2.67 2.89
C VAL A 102 0.21 -3.04 1.89
N ILE A 103 1.38 -3.50 2.35
CA ILE A 103 2.49 -3.95 1.49
C ILE A 103 2.04 -5.13 0.63
N ALA A 104 1.56 -6.19 1.27
CA ALA A 104 1.16 -7.40 0.57
C ALA A 104 0.05 -7.10 -0.45
N TRP A 105 -0.95 -6.31 -0.07
CA TRP A 105 -2.07 -5.97 -0.94
C TRP A 105 -1.62 -5.11 -2.14
N THR A 106 -0.75 -4.13 -1.92
CA THR A 106 -0.23 -3.26 -2.98
C THR A 106 0.59 -4.07 -3.98
N LEU A 107 1.47 -4.96 -3.51
CA LEU A 107 2.25 -5.85 -4.38
C LEU A 107 1.36 -6.84 -5.15
N MET A 108 0.37 -7.46 -4.49
CA MET A 108 -0.58 -8.34 -5.17
C MET A 108 -1.34 -7.59 -6.28
N ALA A 109 -1.82 -6.38 -5.99
CA ALA A 109 -2.53 -5.55 -6.96
C ALA A 109 -1.67 -5.14 -8.16
N GLY A 110 -0.39 -4.84 -7.92
CA GLY A 110 0.57 -4.55 -8.98
C GLY A 110 0.90 -5.77 -9.83
N THR A 111 0.88 -6.98 -9.22
CA THR A 111 1.30 -8.23 -9.88
C THR A 111 0.18 -9.02 -10.56
N VAL A 112 -1.09 -8.62 -10.43
CA VAL A 112 -2.27 -9.32 -11.01
C VAL A 112 -2.09 -9.71 -12.47
N GLN A 113 -1.49 -8.83 -13.27
CA GLN A 113 -1.27 -9.06 -14.70
C GLN A 113 -0.34 -10.24 -15.01
N TRP A 114 0.56 -10.60 -14.09
CA TRP A 114 1.44 -11.78 -14.22
C TRP A 114 0.95 -12.99 -13.43
N THR A 115 0.22 -12.78 -12.34
CA THR A 115 -0.24 -13.87 -11.46
C THR A 115 -1.60 -14.44 -11.85
N GLY A 116 -2.38 -13.72 -12.66
CA GLY A 116 -3.75 -14.11 -13.00
C GLY A 116 -4.74 -14.01 -11.82
N LEU A 117 -4.30 -13.48 -10.66
CA LEU A 117 -5.13 -13.34 -9.48
C LEU A 117 -6.35 -12.46 -9.77
N GLY A 118 -7.55 -13.02 -9.65
CA GLY A 118 -8.81 -12.30 -9.89
C GLY A 118 -9.36 -12.37 -11.32
N LYS A 119 -8.73 -13.14 -12.23
CA LYS A 119 -9.38 -13.58 -13.47
C LYS A 119 -10.36 -14.71 -13.19
N SER A 120 -11.53 -14.71 -13.84
CA SER A 120 -12.43 -15.87 -13.83
C SER A 120 -11.86 -16.98 -14.73
N GLU A 121 -12.20 -18.25 -14.47
CA GLU A 121 -11.74 -19.42 -15.26
C GLU A 121 -11.97 -19.24 -16.79
N SER A 122 -13.01 -18.47 -17.16
CA SER A 122 -13.33 -18.16 -18.56
C SER A 122 -12.34 -17.23 -19.27
N GLU A 123 -11.55 -16.44 -18.54
CA GLU A 123 -10.56 -15.50 -19.09
C GLU A 123 -9.12 -16.09 -19.07
N ALA A 124 -8.94 -17.28 -18.49
CA ALA A 124 -7.67 -17.98 -18.42
C ALA A 124 -7.48 -19.01 -19.56
N SER A 125 -8.51 -19.19 -20.40
CA SER A 125 -8.58 -20.19 -21.47
C SER A 125 -8.60 -19.59 -22.89
N GLU A 126 -8.38 -18.28 -23.01
CA GLU A 126 -8.01 -17.59 -24.26
C GLU A 126 -6.52 -17.24 -24.28
#